data_AF-A0A2W4QHH9-F1
#
_entry.id   AF-A0A2W4QHH9-F1
#
_cell.length_a   1.000
_cell.length_b   1.000
_cell.length_c   1.000
_cell.angle_alpha   90.00
_cell.angle_beta   90.00
_cell.angle_gamma   90.00
#
_symmetry.space_group_name_H-M   'P 1'
#
loop_
_entity.id
_entity.type
_entity.pdbx_description
1 polymer ?
#
loop_
_entity_poly.entity_id
_entity_poly.type
_entity_poly.pdbx_seq_one_letter_code
_entity_poly.pdbx_strand_id
1 'polypeptide(L)'
;MTRKKDPTSPNSVSGGSTPINSPTTTCPLADKIKIVELVEVVAFNGSESTQPANGRKQYINLDNTVQTDAPHPEYGRSIRLKARVEWVSDNKSKSLSGQTVYWYSTSGGGNKTGLTGGEQEGFGSAGGGKQTTCSTDDKGWTGVVSFYLSQYGGDKFDLNATDDSGYKGGLKAGTYIVWRKLWFEVDTMKKRGSGTLDMDHANLPALYEPCFIELEKQGTDNQPDNLWNVETSGLHAVGNDYFGAERSPFQSHEFGIDHQADRQDGDLSFDMVANVFTTGTTESYYVYDGSDTWLKTAQYKDGSVWKNLDKGKVTLVGASPVYKNIKVDLSSGPVTPTASVPITVKLEFIKSQEWSGDGSNTPHAMIAMGYWYDTETVSEAKKRTLGTMAHELGHLVGMVPTTSSTHIDTGTGDHCTDTGCVMYYTNTTTRGNNFCAVCIEVLKKADLTTFKGAFTHTKGPKA
;
A
#
# COMPACT_ATOMS: atom_id res chain seq x y z
N MET A 1 28.45 50.70 -45.71
CA MET A 1 29.01 51.47 -46.84
C MET A 1 30.45 51.85 -46.54
N THR A 2 31.37 51.06 -47.10
CA THR A 2 32.62 51.48 -47.78
C THR A 2 33.27 52.83 -47.42
N ARG A 3 34.48 52.75 -46.85
CA ARG A 3 35.67 53.57 -47.22
C ARG A 3 36.91 52.74 -46.87
N LYS A 4 37.57 52.14 -47.85
CA LYS A 4 38.58 52.65 -48.79
C LYS A 4 40.01 52.54 -48.24
N LYS A 5 40.72 51.67 -48.95
CA LYS A 5 42.13 51.28 -48.97
C LYS A 5 43.05 52.41 -49.47
N ASP A 6 44.36 52.14 -49.31
CA ASP A 6 45.52 52.50 -50.15
C ASP A 6 46.46 53.65 -49.69
N PRO A 7 47.77 53.68 -50.11
CA PRO A 7 48.85 52.75 -49.72
C PRO A 7 50.25 53.45 -49.55
N THR A 8 51.31 52.64 -49.43
CA THR A 8 52.77 52.85 -49.74
C THR A 8 53.80 53.08 -48.60
N SER A 9 54.60 52.01 -48.37
CA SER A 9 56.09 51.83 -48.32
C SER A 9 57.07 53.00 -48.09
N PRO A 10 58.39 52.72 -47.86
CA PRO A 10 59.04 51.69 -47.03
C PRO A 10 60.18 52.29 -46.16
N ASN A 11 60.70 51.57 -45.15
CA ASN A 11 62.15 51.56 -44.89
C ASN A 11 62.57 50.49 -43.87
N SER A 12 63.59 49.75 -44.28
CA SER A 12 64.41 48.81 -43.53
C SER A 12 65.34 49.53 -42.55
N VAL A 13 65.42 49.07 -41.30
CA VAL A 13 66.69 49.05 -40.54
C VAL A 13 66.71 47.77 -39.69
N SER A 14 67.77 47.01 -39.89
CA SER A 14 68.15 45.80 -39.19
C SER A 14 68.73 46.10 -37.82
N GLY A 15 68.55 45.17 -36.88
CA GLY A 15 69.39 45.05 -35.70
C GLY A 15 68.60 44.91 -34.41
N GLY A 16 68.71 43.75 -33.76
CA GLY A 16 68.29 43.63 -32.37
C GLY A 16 67.83 42.23 -31.97
N SER A 17 68.76 41.45 -31.43
CA SER A 17 68.56 40.35 -30.49
C SER A 17 67.55 39.26 -30.87
N THR A 18 68.08 38.08 -31.19
CA THR A 18 67.40 36.80 -31.00
C THR A 18 66.69 36.81 -29.64
N PRO A 19 65.36 36.59 -29.57
CA PRO A 19 64.71 36.33 -28.30
C PRO A 19 65.37 35.06 -27.74
N ILE A 20 65.97 35.17 -26.57
CA ILE A 20 66.31 34.00 -25.78
C ILE A 20 65.00 33.24 -25.64
N ASN A 21 64.92 32.06 -26.28
CA ASN A 21 63.87 31.09 -26.03
C ASN A 21 63.88 30.83 -24.53
N SER A 22 63.04 31.56 -23.80
CA SER A 22 62.74 31.24 -22.42
C SER A 22 62.25 29.81 -22.47
N PRO A 23 62.89 28.87 -21.75
CA PRO A 23 62.37 27.51 -21.71
C PRO A 23 60.95 27.64 -21.20
N THR A 24 59.97 27.39 -22.07
CA THR A 24 58.63 26.99 -21.66
C THR A 24 58.80 25.64 -21.00
N THR A 25 59.37 25.65 -19.79
CA THR A 25 59.11 24.64 -18.78
C THR A 25 57.64 24.86 -18.44
N THR A 26 56.77 24.33 -19.30
CA THR A 26 55.43 23.94 -18.90
C THR A 26 55.67 23.07 -17.68
N CYS A 27 55.51 23.64 -16.47
CA CYS A 27 55.36 22.84 -15.28
C CYS A 27 54.34 21.78 -15.66
N PRO A 28 54.67 20.48 -15.57
CA PRO A 28 53.69 19.45 -15.88
C PRO A 28 52.44 19.81 -15.09
N LEU A 29 51.33 20.03 -15.81
CA LEU A 29 50.03 20.30 -15.22
C LEU A 29 49.91 19.35 -14.04
N ALA A 30 49.78 19.91 -12.83
CA ALA A 30 49.74 19.14 -11.59
C ALA A 30 48.88 17.91 -11.85
N ASP A 31 49.46 16.72 -11.69
CA ASP A 31 48.80 15.49 -12.13
C ASP A 31 47.43 15.42 -11.48
N LYS A 32 46.39 15.46 -12.31
CA LYS A 32 45.01 15.37 -11.86
C LYS A 32 44.52 13.96 -12.08
N ILE A 33 43.79 13.45 -11.11
CA ILE A 33 42.93 12.29 -11.33
C ILE A 33 41.64 12.74 -12.01
N LYS A 34 40.93 11.80 -12.61
CA LYS A 34 39.52 11.95 -13.03
C LYS A 34 38.75 10.76 -12.49
N ILE A 35 37.52 10.98 -12.05
CA ILE A 35 36.61 9.87 -11.72
C ILE A 35 36.14 9.28 -13.05
N VAL A 36 36.37 7.98 -13.25
CA VAL A 36 36.04 7.29 -14.52
C VAL A 36 34.87 6.32 -14.38
N GLU A 37 34.55 5.90 -13.16
CA GLU A 37 33.53 4.89 -12.92
C GLU A 37 32.89 5.06 -11.56
N LEU A 38 31.57 4.80 -11.49
CA LEU A 38 30.81 4.65 -10.27
C LEU A 38 30.03 3.35 -10.31
N VAL A 39 30.20 2.55 -9.26
CA VAL A 39 29.50 1.27 -9.10
C VAL A 39 28.80 1.22 -7.77
N GLU A 40 27.66 0.54 -7.76
CA GLU A 40 27.01 0.11 -6.54
C GLU A 40 27.60 -1.21 -6.07
N VAL A 41 27.68 -1.36 -4.75
CA VAL A 41 28.11 -2.59 -4.09
C VAL A 41 26.89 -3.25 -3.47
N VAL A 42 26.55 -4.44 -3.96
CA VAL A 42 25.45 -5.24 -3.43
C VAL A 42 26.04 -6.31 -2.54
N ALA A 43 25.73 -6.26 -1.24
CA ALA A 43 26.14 -7.31 -0.31
C ALA A 43 24.99 -8.27 -0.03
N PHE A 44 25.31 -9.56 -0.08
CA PHE A 44 24.36 -10.63 0.12
C PHE A 44 25.07 -11.89 0.62
N ASN A 45 24.57 -12.48 1.71
CA ASN A 45 25.11 -13.70 2.31
C ASN A 45 26.64 -13.67 2.50
N GLY A 46 27.18 -12.53 2.96
CA GLY A 46 28.61 -12.33 3.20
C GLY A 46 29.46 -12.12 1.95
N SER A 47 28.86 -12.14 0.75
CA SER A 47 29.53 -11.84 -0.52
C SER A 47 29.19 -10.44 -1.00
N GLU A 48 30.10 -9.80 -1.74
CA GLU A 48 29.87 -8.51 -2.39
C GLU A 48 30.00 -8.65 -3.92
N SER A 49 29.06 -8.06 -4.65
CA SER A 49 29.13 -7.88 -6.09
C SER A 49 29.02 -6.39 -6.44
N THR A 50 29.43 -6.04 -7.66
CA THR A 50 29.31 -4.67 -8.17
C THR A 50 28.44 -4.61 -9.41
N GLN A 51 27.68 -3.53 -9.53
CA GLN A 51 26.91 -3.21 -10.74
C GLN A 51 27.03 -1.71 -11.07
N PRO A 52 26.78 -1.29 -12.32
CA PRO A 52 26.74 0.13 -12.65
C PRO A 52 25.75 0.88 -11.77
N ALA A 53 26.15 2.04 -11.23
CA ALA A 53 25.24 2.91 -10.51
C ALA A 53 24.31 3.63 -11.49
N ASN A 54 22.99 3.53 -11.29
CA ASN A 54 22.01 4.13 -12.22
C ASN A 54 20.78 4.78 -11.54
N GLY A 55 20.82 5.07 -10.23
CA GLY A 55 19.62 5.50 -9.50
C GLY A 55 18.47 4.50 -9.59
N ARG A 56 17.41 4.69 -8.80
CA ARG A 56 16.20 3.83 -8.79
C ARG A 56 15.20 4.31 -7.74
N LYS A 57 14.06 3.62 -7.67
CA LYS A 57 13.29 3.48 -6.44
C LYS A 57 14.12 2.68 -5.43
N GLN A 58 14.38 3.24 -4.25
CA GLN A 58 15.01 2.53 -3.15
C GLN A 58 13.95 2.18 -2.13
N TYR A 59 13.71 0.90 -1.91
CA TYR A 59 12.70 0.43 -0.97
C TYR A 59 13.26 0.33 0.45
N ILE A 60 12.94 1.32 1.28
CA ILE A 60 13.60 1.48 2.59
C ILE A 60 13.24 0.43 3.64
N ASN A 61 12.15 -0.32 3.40
CA ASN A 61 11.67 -1.38 4.28
C ASN A 61 12.03 -2.79 3.81
N LEU A 62 12.76 -2.94 2.69
CA LEU A 62 13.24 -4.25 2.26
C LEU A 62 14.46 -4.67 3.06
N ASP A 63 14.57 -5.95 3.36
CA ASP A 63 15.79 -6.55 3.86
C ASP A 63 16.01 -7.95 3.26
N ASN A 64 17.14 -8.56 3.61
CA ASN A 64 17.55 -9.86 3.08
C ASN A 64 16.66 -11.04 3.51
N THR A 65 15.62 -10.81 4.34
CA THR A 65 14.65 -11.84 4.70
C THR A 65 13.50 -11.95 3.69
N VAL A 66 13.27 -10.92 2.88
CA VAL A 66 12.21 -10.91 1.85
C VAL A 66 12.59 -11.82 0.68
N GLN A 67 13.86 -11.83 0.28
CA GLN A 67 14.34 -12.72 -0.78
C GLN A 67 15.69 -13.32 -0.40
N THR A 68 15.66 -14.57 0.02
CA THR A 68 16.82 -15.27 0.58
C THR A 68 17.71 -15.94 -0.45
N ASP A 69 17.29 -15.97 -1.72
CA ASP A 69 17.97 -16.68 -2.81
C ASP A 69 18.73 -15.75 -3.79
N ALA A 70 18.48 -14.43 -3.74
CA ALA A 70 19.12 -13.48 -4.64
C ALA A 70 19.56 -12.16 -3.96
N PRO A 71 20.70 -11.58 -4.37
CA PRO A 71 21.11 -10.25 -3.95
C PRO A 71 20.17 -9.18 -4.51
N HIS A 72 19.79 -8.20 -3.68
CA HIS A 72 19.05 -7.02 -4.13
C HIS A 72 19.75 -5.72 -3.77
N PRO A 73 19.93 -4.80 -4.73
CA PRO A 73 20.50 -3.48 -4.44
C PRO A 73 19.55 -2.59 -3.62
N GLU A 74 18.29 -2.98 -3.49
CA GLU A 74 17.21 -2.22 -2.88
C GLU A 74 17.03 -2.49 -1.39
N TYR A 75 17.91 -3.29 -0.77
CA TYR A 75 17.81 -3.59 0.65
C TYR A 75 18.07 -2.37 1.54
N GLY A 76 17.02 -1.98 2.26
CA GLY A 76 17.03 -0.98 3.30
C GLY A 76 17.29 0.43 2.79
N ARG A 77 17.79 1.28 3.69
CA ARG A 77 18.04 2.70 3.41
C ARG A 77 19.43 2.98 2.85
N SER A 78 20.32 2.00 2.84
CA SER A 78 21.75 2.22 2.58
C SER A 78 22.11 1.94 1.12
N ILE A 79 22.54 2.97 0.41
CA ILE A 79 23.17 2.84 -0.90
C ILE A 79 24.68 2.72 -0.68
N ARG A 80 25.29 1.65 -1.18
CA ARG A 80 26.73 1.40 -1.04
C ARG A 80 27.42 1.62 -2.38
N LEU A 81 28.43 2.48 -2.41
CA LEU A 81 29.06 2.95 -3.65
C LEU A 81 30.58 2.81 -3.60
N LYS A 82 31.20 2.63 -4.77
CA LYS A 82 32.64 2.80 -5.02
C LYS A 82 32.86 3.68 -6.23
N ALA A 83 33.95 4.42 -6.21
CA ALA A 83 34.44 5.17 -7.36
C ALA A 83 35.79 4.62 -7.81
N ARG A 84 36.04 4.65 -9.12
CA ARG A 84 37.34 4.40 -9.71
C ARG A 84 37.89 5.70 -10.28
N VAL A 85 39.19 5.91 -10.08
CA VAL A 85 39.89 7.05 -10.64
C VAL A 85 41.00 6.60 -11.58
N GLU A 86 41.33 7.46 -12.53
CA GLU A 86 42.49 7.31 -13.40
C GLU A 86 43.24 8.64 -13.49
N TRP A 87 44.52 8.58 -13.83
CA TRP A 87 45.27 9.79 -14.16
C TRP A 87 44.72 10.41 -15.44
N VAL A 88 44.51 11.72 -15.45
CA VAL A 88 44.13 12.46 -16.67
C VAL A 88 45.21 12.34 -17.75
N SER A 89 46.47 12.17 -17.34
CA SER A 89 47.61 11.94 -18.24
C SER A 89 47.71 10.51 -18.77
N ASP A 90 46.81 9.61 -18.35
CA ASP A 90 46.83 8.18 -18.64
C ASP A 90 48.15 7.46 -18.26
N ASN A 91 48.96 8.07 -17.39
CA ASN A 91 50.25 7.51 -16.97
C ASN A 91 50.08 6.36 -15.97
N LYS A 92 50.08 5.13 -16.46
CA LYS A 92 49.93 3.89 -15.67
C LYS A 92 51.11 3.56 -14.75
N SER A 93 52.24 4.27 -14.85
CA SER A 93 53.40 4.04 -13.97
C SER A 93 53.27 4.75 -12.62
N LYS A 94 52.36 5.71 -12.49
CA LYS A 94 52.11 6.44 -11.25
C LYS A 94 51.10 5.70 -10.39
N SER A 95 51.39 5.58 -9.09
CA SER A 95 50.48 4.96 -8.12
C SER A 95 49.19 5.76 -8.03
N LEU A 96 48.05 5.07 -8.13
CA LEU A 96 46.73 5.64 -7.83
C LEU A 96 46.38 5.55 -6.35
N SER A 97 47.24 5.01 -5.49
CA SER A 97 46.98 4.88 -4.06
C SER A 97 47.00 6.23 -3.35
N GLY A 98 46.11 6.39 -2.37
CA GLY A 98 46.04 7.57 -1.51
C GLY A 98 45.36 8.78 -2.15
N GLN A 99 44.91 8.69 -3.39
CA GLN A 99 44.20 9.80 -4.04
C GLN A 99 42.85 10.01 -3.36
N THR A 100 42.50 11.27 -3.09
CA THR A 100 41.26 11.60 -2.37
C THR A 100 40.11 11.77 -3.36
N VAL A 101 39.01 11.06 -3.11
CA VAL A 101 37.73 11.23 -3.78
C VAL A 101 36.76 11.88 -2.80
N TYR A 102 36.07 12.90 -3.27
CA TYR A 102 35.08 13.68 -2.52
C TYR A 102 33.69 13.24 -2.93
N TRP A 103 32.89 12.80 -1.98
CA TRP A 103 31.52 12.37 -2.18
C TRP A 103 30.57 13.43 -1.65
N TYR A 104 29.50 13.71 -2.40
CA TYR A 104 28.46 14.61 -1.95
C TYR A 104 27.09 14.18 -2.45
N SER A 105 26.08 14.58 -1.70
CA SER A 105 24.68 14.38 -2.04
C SER A 105 24.01 15.72 -2.34
N THR A 106 23.19 15.74 -3.39
CA THR A 106 22.29 16.85 -3.69
C THR A 106 20.86 16.39 -3.47
N SER A 107 20.17 17.00 -2.51
CA SER A 107 18.77 16.71 -2.19
C SER A 107 17.84 17.39 -3.22
N GLY A 108 16.74 16.73 -3.57
CA GLY A 108 15.67 17.34 -4.35
C GLY A 108 15.01 18.50 -3.60
N GLY A 109 14.63 19.57 -4.31
CA GLY A 109 14.02 20.75 -3.69
C GLY A 109 12.65 20.50 -3.03
N GLY A 110 11.98 19.39 -3.36
CA GLY A 110 10.73 18.95 -2.75
C GLY A 110 10.89 17.96 -1.61
N ASN A 111 12.13 17.65 -1.20
CA ASN A 111 12.36 16.72 -0.09
C ASN A 111 11.79 17.26 1.22
N LYS A 112 11.41 16.35 2.12
CA LYS A 112 10.87 16.72 3.41
C LYS A 112 11.90 17.45 4.26
N THR A 113 11.48 18.58 4.82
CA THR A 113 12.26 19.34 5.81
C THR A 113 11.82 18.98 7.23
N GLY A 114 12.72 19.18 8.20
CA GLY A 114 12.44 19.00 9.63
C GLY A 114 12.48 17.56 10.14
N LEU A 115 12.94 16.60 9.32
CA LEU A 115 13.29 15.25 9.79
C LEU A 115 14.40 15.34 10.84
N THR A 116 14.45 14.40 11.79
CA THR A 116 15.42 14.43 12.90
C THR A 116 16.16 13.11 13.08
N GLY A 117 17.40 13.19 13.57
CA GLY A 117 18.19 12.01 13.96
C GLY A 117 18.22 10.91 12.89
N GLY A 118 17.74 9.73 13.26
CA GLY A 118 17.72 8.55 12.38
C GLY A 118 16.82 8.68 11.15
N GLU A 119 15.95 9.68 11.05
CA GLU A 119 15.04 9.86 9.91
C GLU A 119 15.73 10.52 8.72
N GLN A 120 16.86 11.20 8.94
CA GLN A 120 17.57 11.99 7.95
C GLN A 120 18.49 11.15 7.06
N GLU A 121 18.80 11.70 5.90
CA GLU A 121 19.84 11.18 5.02
C GLU A 121 21.26 11.44 5.56
N GLY A 122 22.27 10.77 5.01
CA GLY A 122 23.66 11.10 5.28
C GLY A 122 24.68 10.04 4.89
N PHE A 123 25.93 10.45 4.72
CA PHE A 123 27.05 9.53 4.53
C PHE A 123 27.48 8.89 5.85
N GLY A 124 27.82 7.59 5.78
CA GLY A 124 28.32 6.79 6.89
C GLY A 124 27.25 6.36 7.91
N SER A 125 26.21 7.17 8.13
CA SER A 125 25.08 6.88 9.01
C SER A 125 23.86 7.72 8.66
N ALA A 126 22.67 7.31 9.11
CA ALA A 126 21.47 8.14 9.04
C ALA A 126 21.65 9.42 9.86
N GLY A 127 21.34 10.59 9.28
CA GLY A 127 21.66 11.90 9.86
C GLY A 127 23.14 12.28 9.80
N GLY A 128 23.96 11.52 9.06
CA GLY A 128 25.35 11.85 8.81
C GLY A 128 25.55 13.08 7.92
N GLY A 129 26.81 13.41 7.62
CA GLY A 129 27.13 14.54 6.76
C GLY A 129 26.64 14.35 5.32
N LYS A 130 26.30 15.45 4.63
CA LYS A 130 25.96 15.43 3.19
C LYS A 130 27.17 15.27 2.27
N GLN A 131 28.36 15.27 2.87
CA GLN A 131 29.65 15.19 2.21
C GLN A 131 30.53 14.22 2.99
N THR A 132 31.38 13.48 2.29
CA THR A 132 32.43 12.66 2.89
C THR A 132 33.60 12.54 1.92
N THR A 133 34.71 11.97 2.38
CA THR A 133 35.88 11.69 1.54
C THR A 133 36.37 10.28 1.78
N CYS A 134 37.09 9.75 0.78
CA CYS A 134 37.78 8.47 0.91
C CYS A 134 39.03 8.46 0.04
N SER A 135 40.03 7.69 0.45
CA SER A 135 41.24 7.47 -0.34
C SER A 135 41.12 6.24 -1.23
N THR A 136 41.82 6.24 -2.35
CA THR A 136 41.89 5.12 -3.29
C THR A 136 43.01 4.14 -2.96
N ASP A 137 42.85 2.89 -3.38
CA ASP A 137 43.88 1.87 -3.41
C ASP A 137 44.84 2.03 -4.60
N ASP A 138 45.81 1.13 -4.74
CA ASP A 138 46.79 1.12 -5.83
C ASP A 138 46.17 0.91 -7.23
N LYS A 139 44.95 0.37 -7.29
CA LYS A 139 44.16 0.19 -8.52
C LYS A 139 43.24 1.38 -8.81
N GLY A 140 43.25 2.41 -7.97
CA GLY A 140 42.44 3.61 -8.11
C GLY A 140 41.01 3.46 -7.62
N TRP A 141 40.68 2.39 -6.89
CA TRP A 141 39.36 2.19 -6.32
C TRP A 141 39.26 2.76 -4.92
N THR A 142 38.17 3.44 -4.62
CA THR A 142 37.85 3.84 -3.25
C THR A 142 37.45 2.63 -2.39
N GLY A 143 37.49 2.79 -1.08
CA GLY A 143 36.69 1.96 -0.17
C GLY A 143 35.18 2.10 -0.47
N VAL A 144 34.36 1.23 0.14
CA VAL A 144 32.90 1.33 0.04
C VAL A 144 32.41 2.51 0.87
N VAL A 145 31.64 3.39 0.25
CA VAL A 145 30.97 4.52 0.90
C VAL A 145 29.48 4.23 0.99
N SER A 146 28.92 4.32 2.20
CA SER A 146 27.48 4.14 2.43
C SER A 146 26.79 5.50 2.53
N PHE A 147 25.69 5.66 1.81
CA PHE A 147 24.76 6.78 1.95
C PHE A 147 23.41 6.27 2.41
N TYR A 148 22.94 6.75 3.55
CA TYR A 148 21.63 6.44 4.09
C TYR A 148 20.63 7.45 3.50
N LEU A 149 19.54 6.96 2.90
CA LEU A 149 18.42 7.81 2.49
C LEU A 149 17.59 8.23 3.72
N SER A 150 16.78 9.28 3.56
CA SER A 150 15.77 9.62 4.57
C SER A 150 14.70 8.53 4.71
N GLN A 151 13.89 8.59 5.75
CA GLN A 151 12.70 7.74 5.88
C GLN A 151 11.49 8.26 5.10
N TYR A 152 11.56 9.44 4.48
CA TYR A 152 10.37 10.08 3.92
C TYR A 152 10.11 9.66 2.48
N GLY A 153 8.92 9.12 2.22
CA GLY A 153 8.49 8.67 0.88
C GLY A 153 8.52 9.80 -0.14
N GLY A 154 9.24 9.57 -1.23
CA GLY A 154 9.37 10.51 -2.35
C GLY A 154 10.55 11.47 -2.29
N ASP A 155 11.30 11.49 -1.20
CA ASP A 155 12.57 12.22 -1.15
C ASP A 155 13.53 11.71 -2.23
N LYS A 156 14.25 12.63 -2.87
CA LYS A 156 15.16 12.36 -3.99
C LYS A 156 16.58 12.78 -3.64
N PHE A 157 17.55 11.95 -3.97
CA PHE A 157 18.96 12.20 -3.70
C PHE A 157 19.82 11.87 -4.91
N ASP A 158 20.58 12.85 -5.37
CA ASP A 158 21.63 12.67 -6.36
C ASP A 158 22.96 12.44 -5.64
N LEU A 159 23.58 11.29 -5.86
CA LEU A 159 24.86 10.96 -5.26
C LEU A 159 25.98 11.16 -6.28
N ASN A 160 27.03 11.86 -5.88
CA ASN A 160 28.11 12.29 -6.77
C ASN A 160 29.47 12.00 -6.15
N ALA A 161 30.45 11.72 -7.01
CA ALA A 161 31.86 11.63 -6.65
C ALA A 161 32.69 12.56 -7.54
N THR A 162 33.62 13.30 -6.95
CA THR A 162 34.46 14.28 -7.63
C THR A 162 35.89 14.26 -7.08
N ASP A 163 36.84 14.73 -7.88
CA ASP A 163 38.22 15.03 -7.48
C ASP A 163 38.37 16.46 -6.90
N ASP A 164 37.31 17.28 -6.98
CA ASP A 164 37.29 18.64 -6.46
C ASP A 164 36.92 18.70 -4.97
N SER A 165 37.84 19.20 -4.13
CA SER A 165 37.63 19.45 -2.70
C SER A 165 36.48 20.40 -2.36
N GLY A 166 36.00 21.18 -3.34
CA GLY A 166 34.82 22.03 -3.21
C GLY A 166 33.49 21.30 -3.42
N TYR A 167 33.50 19.98 -3.63
CA TYR A 167 32.31 19.14 -3.85
C TYR A 167 31.46 19.59 -5.04
N LYS A 168 32.11 19.80 -6.19
CA LYS A 168 31.47 20.27 -7.42
C LYS A 168 31.84 19.36 -8.60
N GLY A 169 30.93 19.25 -9.56
CA GLY A 169 31.14 18.43 -10.76
C GLY A 169 31.31 16.94 -10.45
N GLY A 170 32.12 16.26 -11.26
CA GLY A 170 32.39 14.83 -11.11
C GLY A 170 31.36 13.94 -11.82
N LEU A 171 31.30 12.66 -11.40
CA LEU A 171 30.33 11.69 -11.91
C LEU A 171 29.15 11.55 -10.95
N LYS A 172 27.96 11.36 -11.52
CA LYS A 172 26.70 11.13 -10.80
C LYS A 172 26.35 9.64 -10.84
N ALA A 173 26.12 9.04 -9.68
CA ALA A 173 25.70 7.64 -9.51
C ALA A 173 24.23 7.40 -9.92
N GLY A 174 23.46 8.49 -10.07
CA GLY A 174 22.04 8.48 -10.42
C GLY A 174 21.20 9.20 -9.37
N THR A 175 19.88 9.16 -9.54
CA THR A 175 18.91 9.71 -8.60
C THR A 175 18.21 8.57 -7.86
N TYR A 176 18.31 8.57 -6.53
CA TYR A 176 17.64 7.61 -5.67
C TYR A 176 16.38 8.24 -5.09
N ILE A 177 15.25 7.56 -5.23
CA ILE A 177 13.96 8.02 -4.72
C ILE A 177 13.55 7.10 -3.59
N VAL A 178 13.14 7.65 -2.45
CA VAL A 178 12.68 6.86 -1.31
C VAL A 178 11.30 6.28 -1.62
N TRP A 179 11.22 4.95 -1.65
CA TRP A 179 10.00 4.17 -1.81
C TRP A 179 9.88 3.14 -0.68
N ARG A 180 8.71 2.54 -0.58
CA ARG A 180 8.44 1.35 0.24
C ARG A 180 7.79 0.29 -0.64
N LYS A 181 7.90 -0.96 -0.21
CA LYS A 181 7.27 -2.08 -0.89
C LYS A 181 6.42 -2.87 0.08
N LEU A 182 5.17 -3.12 -0.28
CA LEU A 182 4.23 -3.97 0.45
C LEU A 182 3.74 -5.05 -0.48
N TRP A 183 3.32 -6.16 0.11
CA TRP A 183 2.79 -7.28 -0.64
C TRP A 183 1.39 -7.59 -0.17
N PHE A 184 0.61 -8.15 -1.07
CA PHE A 184 -0.73 -8.60 -0.77
C PHE A 184 -1.05 -9.87 -1.54
N GLU A 185 -1.81 -10.76 -0.91
CA GLU A 185 -2.44 -11.92 -1.54
C GLU A 185 -3.94 -11.64 -1.64
N VAL A 186 -4.57 -12.14 -2.71
CA VAL A 186 -6.00 -11.93 -2.96
C VAL A 186 -6.68 -13.27 -3.16
N ASP A 187 -7.63 -13.59 -2.29
CA ASP A 187 -8.51 -14.73 -2.46
C ASP A 187 -9.96 -14.26 -2.61
N THR A 188 -10.73 -14.93 -3.48
CA THR A 188 -12.12 -14.53 -3.74
C THR A 188 -13.03 -15.74 -3.75
N MET A 189 -14.05 -15.75 -2.87
CA MET A 189 -15.09 -16.78 -2.93
C MET A 189 -15.76 -16.80 -4.30
N LYS A 190 -16.13 -18.02 -4.73
CA LYS A 190 -17.11 -18.19 -5.81
C LYS A 190 -18.40 -17.47 -5.43
N LYS A 191 -19.04 -16.85 -6.42
CA LYS A 191 -20.33 -16.20 -6.22
C LYS A 191 -21.43 -17.26 -6.06
N ARG A 192 -22.46 -16.97 -5.26
CA ARG A 192 -23.68 -17.78 -5.21
C ARG A 192 -24.25 -18.01 -6.62
N GLY A 193 -24.51 -19.27 -6.97
CA GLY A 193 -24.97 -19.66 -8.30
C GLY A 193 -23.81 -19.94 -9.25
N SER A 194 -23.25 -18.89 -9.86
CA SER A 194 -22.13 -19.04 -10.80
C SER A 194 -21.24 -17.80 -10.88
N GLY A 195 -19.97 -18.01 -11.26
CA GLY A 195 -18.96 -16.96 -11.38
C GLY A 195 -18.16 -16.74 -10.09
N THR A 196 -17.38 -15.67 -10.08
CA THR A 196 -16.45 -15.32 -9.00
C THR A 196 -16.70 -13.87 -8.57
N LEU A 197 -16.45 -13.59 -7.30
CA LEU A 197 -16.31 -12.21 -6.86
C LEU A 197 -15.05 -11.62 -7.49
N ASP A 198 -15.07 -10.34 -7.87
CA ASP A 198 -13.95 -9.66 -8.54
C ASP A 198 -13.58 -8.39 -7.78
N MET A 199 -12.45 -8.43 -7.08
CA MET A 199 -12.03 -7.37 -6.17
C MET A 199 -11.36 -6.16 -6.85
N ASP A 200 -11.28 -6.10 -8.19
CA ASP A 200 -10.60 -5.02 -8.94
C ASP A 200 -9.19 -4.67 -8.40
N HIS A 201 -8.51 -5.67 -7.85
CA HIS A 201 -7.23 -5.52 -7.17
C HIS A 201 -6.12 -4.99 -8.10
N ALA A 202 -6.30 -5.06 -9.42
CA ALA A 202 -5.40 -4.48 -10.41
C ALA A 202 -5.27 -2.95 -10.27
N ASN A 203 -6.29 -2.27 -9.73
CA ASN A 203 -6.30 -0.83 -9.52
C ASN A 203 -5.78 -0.41 -8.13
N LEU A 204 -5.58 -1.36 -7.20
CA LEU A 204 -5.11 -1.08 -5.85
C LEU A 204 -3.71 -0.41 -5.81
N PRO A 205 -2.71 -0.84 -6.61
CA PRO A 205 -1.39 -0.19 -6.62
C PRO A 205 -1.44 1.31 -6.93
N ALA A 206 -2.33 1.74 -7.82
CA ALA A 206 -2.46 3.15 -8.22
C ALA A 206 -2.92 4.06 -7.06
N LEU A 207 -3.64 3.50 -6.06
CA LEU A 207 -4.07 4.25 -4.88
C LEU A 207 -2.94 4.53 -3.90
N TYR A 208 -1.95 3.64 -3.85
CA TYR A 208 -0.80 3.72 -2.94
C TYR A 208 0.42 4.40 -3.57
N GLU A 209 0.48 4.47 -4.90
CA GLU A 209 1.57 5.14 -5.63
C GLU A 209 1.85 6.58 -5.17
N PRO A 210 0.84 7.46 -4.92
CA PRO A 210 1.08 8.82 -4.41
C PRO A 210 1.74 8.87 -3.03
N CYS A 211 1.67 7.76 -2.29
CA CYS A 211 2.30 7.60 -0.97
C CYS A 211 3.74 7.06 -1.07
N PHE A 212 4.25 6.84 -2.29
CA PHE A 212 5.55 6.19 -2.56
C PHE A 212 5.62 4.78 -1.97
N ILE A 213 4.50 4.06 -2.04
CA ILE A 213 4.38 2.65 -1.69
C ILE A 213 4.10 1.90 -2.99
N GLU A 214 4.95 0.93 -3.29
CA GLU A 214 4.71 -0.06 -4.34
C GLU A 214 3.98 -1.25 -3.74
N LEU A 215 2.80 -1.56 -4.25
CA LEU A 215 2.07 -2.78 -3.90
C LEU A 215 2.38 -3.85 -4.93
N GLU A 216 2.84 -5.01 -4.47
CA GLU A 216 3.08 -6.17 -5.30
C GLU A 216 2.18 -7.32 -4.87
N LYS A 217 1.40 -7.83 -5.82
CA LYS A 217 0.59 -9.02 -5.60
C LYS A 217 1.48 -10.25 -5.52
N GLN A 218 1.22 -11.13 -4.57
CA GLN A 218 1.88 -12.42 -4.42
C GLN A 218 0.85 -13.56 -4.33
N GLY A 219 1.37 -14.79 -4.29
CA GLY A 219 0.55 -15.98 -4.22
C GLY A 219 -0.17 -16.27 -5.53
N THR A 220 -1.21 -17.08 -5.44
CA THR A 220 -2.12 -17.39 -6.54
C THR A 220 -3.53 -17.17 -6.03
N ASP A 221 -4.38 -16.54 -6.83
CA ASP A 221 -5.76 -16.26 -6.40
C ASP A 221 -6.51 -17.58 -6.22
N ASN A 222 -6.82 -17.90 -4.96
CA ASN A 222 -7.68 -19.01 -4.67
C ASN A 222 -9.15 -18.62 -4.88
N GLN A 223 -9.92 -19.61 -5.29
CA GLN A 223 -11.37 -19.48 -5.50
C GLN A 223 -12.12 -20.47 -4.62
N PRO A 224 -12.14 -20.24 -3.30
CA PRO A 224 -12.89 -21.09 -2.38
C PRO A 224 -14.36 -21.21 -2.78
N ASP A 225 -14.94 -22.36 -2.43
CA ASP A 225 -16.38 -22.55 -2.60
C ASP A 225 -17.15 -21.51 -1.78
N ASN A 226 -18.30 -21.12 -2.31
CA ASN A 226 -19.14 -20.11 -1.69
C ASN A 226 -19.57 -20.55 -0.28
N LEU A 227 -19.28 -19.72 0.73
CA LEU A 227 -19.87 -19.83 2.05
C LEU A 227 -20.84 -18.66 2.21
N TRP A 228 -22.13 -18.97 2.24
CA TRP A 228 -23.16 -17.97 2.42
C TRP A 228 -23.20 -17.53 3.89
N ASN A 229 -23.14 -16.21 4.12
CA ASN A 229 -23.27 -15.58 5.43
C ASN A 229 -22.28 -16.09 6.46
N VAL A 230 -21.00 -15.77 6.26
CA VAL A 230 -19.95 -16.07 7.24
C VAL A 230 -20.19 -15.21 8.48
N GLU A 231 -20.34 -15.84 9.65
CA GLU A 231 -20.46 -15.11 10.92
C GLU A 231 -19.11 -14.47 11.28
N THR A 232 -19.13 -13.32 11.96
CA THR A 232 -17.94 -12.56 12.36
C THR A 232 -16.95 -13.43 13.13
N SER A 233 -17.43 -14.32 14.00
CA SER A 233 -16.59 -15.25 14.76
C SER A 233 -15.88 -16.31 13.91
N GLY A 234 -16.32 -16.54 12.67
CA GLY A 234 -15.77 -17.54 11.75
C GLY A 234 -14.87 -16.96 10.64
N LEU A 235 -14.84 -15.64 10.46
CA LEU A 235 -14.16 -14.98 9.33
C LEU A 235 -12.68 -15.36 9.19
N HIS A 236 -11.91 -15.18 10.27
CA HIS A 236 -10.47 -15.44 10.26
C HIS A 236 -10.16 -16.92 10.03
N ALA A 237 -11.01 -17.83 10.53
CA ALA A 237 -10.82 -19.26 10.28
C ALA A 237 -10.93 -19.59 8.79
N VAL A 238 -11.84 -18.92 8.07
CA VAL A 238 -11.97 -19.06 6.62
C VAL A 238 -10.72 -18.53 5.91
N GLY A 239 -10.28 -17.30 6.21
CA GLY A 239 -9.08 -16.72 5.59
C GLY A 239 -7.80 -17.54 5.82
N ASN A 240 -7.65 -18.08 7.03
CA ASN A 240 -6.49 -18.88 7.45
C ASN A 240 -6.28 -20.18 6.67
N ASP A 241 -7.29 -20.68 5.97
CA ASP A 241 -7.18 -21.94 5.22
C ASP A 241 -6.58 -21.73 3.82
N TYR A 242 -6.68 -20.52 3.28
CA TYR A 242 -6.27 -20.19 1.92
C TYR A 242 -5.04 -19.28 1.86
N PHE A 243 -4.70 -18.58 2.94
CA PHE A 243 -3.49 -17.78 3.00
C PHE A 243 -2.24 -18.64 2.73
N GLY A 244 -1.49 -18.27 1.69
CA GLY A 244 -0.26 -18.93 1.30
C GLY A 244 0.88 -18.70 2.29
N ALA A 245 2.00 -19.38 2.05
CA ALA A 245 3.25 -19.13 2.76
C ALA A 245 3.62 -17.64 2.71
N GLU A 246 3.88 -17.02 3.87
CA GLU A 246 4.47 -15.67 3.95
C GLU A 246 5.77 -15.65 3.14
N ARG A 247 5.75 -14.98 1.98
CA ARG A 247 6.99 -14.68 1.23
C ARG A 247 7.60 -13.38 1.69
N SER A 248 6.84 -12.55 2.42
CA SER A 248 7.29 -11.26 2.90
C SER A 248 6.78 -10.98 4.32
N PRO A 249 7.59 -10.35 5.19
CA PRO A 249 7.17 -9.91 6.51
C PRO A 249 6.20 -8.72 6.50
N PHE A 250 5.78 -8.24 5.31
CA PHE A 250 4.83 -7.15 5.09
C PHE A 250 3.73 -7.56 4.09
N GLN A 251 3.15 -8.75 4.29
CA GLN A 251 2.10 -9.30 3.43
C GLN A 251 0.72 -9.14 4.08
N SER A 252 -0.22 -8.49 3.40
CA SER A 252 -1.65 -8.57 3.73
C SER A 252 -2.33 -9.70 2.96
N HIS A 253 -3.45 -10.17 3.49
CA HIS A 253 -4.36 -11.07 2.80
C HIS A 253 -5.71 -10.39 2.63
N GLU A 254 -6.05 -10.05 1.40
CA GLU A 254 -7.35 -9.48 1.03
C GLU A 254 -8.27 -10.62 0.59
N PHE A 255 -9.27 -10.95 1.41
CA PHE A 255 -10.16 -12.07 1.17
C PHE A 255 -11.58 -11.58 0.89
N GLY A 256 -12.01 -11.69 -0.37
CA GLY A 256 -13.38 -11.40 -0.80
C GLY A 256 -14.33 -12.53 -0.43
N ILE A 257 -15.28 -12.25 0.45
CA ILE A 257 -16.38 -13.16 0.81
C ILE A 257 -17.69 -12.65 0.22
N ASP A 258 -18.67 -13.56 0.12
CA ASP A 258 -20.00 -13.20 -0.35
C ASP A 258 -20.69 -12.28 0.67
N HIS A 259 -21.08 -12.81 1.82
CA HIS A 259 -21.74 -12.00 2.86
C HIS A 259 -21.14 -12.31 4.23
N GLN A 260 -20.98 -11.27 5.05
CA GLN A 260 -20.74 -11.38 6.48
C GLN A 260 -22.04 -11.03 7.21
N ALA A 261 -22.56 -11.96 7.99
CA ALA A 261 -23.86 -11.79 8.62
C ALA A 261 -23.96 -12.54 9.95
N ASP A 262 -24.14 -11.80 11.05
CA ASP A 262 -24.29 -12.38 12.38
C ASP A 262 -25.75 -12.69 12.67
N ARG A 263 -26.04 -13.94 13.05
CA ARG A 263 -27.39 -14.37 13.40
C ARG A 263 -27.85 -13.72 14.70
N GLN A 264 -29.08 -13.22 14.68
CA GLN A 264 -29.73 -12.61 15.84
C GLN A 264 -31.17 -13.08 15.93
N ASP A 265 -31.64 -13.22 17.17
CA ASP A 265 -33.04 -13.47 17.43
C ASP A 265 -33.85 -12.19 17.19
N GLY A 266 -34.97 -12.35 16.51
CA GLY A 266 -35.93 -11.30 16.21
C GLY A 266 -37.31 -11.75 16.64
N ASP A 267 -38.08 -10.81 17.18
CA ASP A 267 -39.47 -11.01 17.56
C ASP A 267 -40.31 -9.96 16.87
N LEU A 268 -41.47 -10.36 16.37
CA LEU A 268 -42.43 -9.46 15.73
C LEU A 268 -43.83 -9.78 16.25
N SER A 269 -44.55 -8.77 16.75
CA SER A 269 -45.94 -8.92 17.16
C SER A 269 -46.79 -7.77 16.62
N PHE A 270 -47.93 -8.12 16.04
CA PHE A 270 -48.82 -7.18 15.37
C PHE A 270 -50.25 -7.71 15.33
N ASP A 271 -51.20 -6.80 15.21
CA ASP A 271 -52.61 -7.15 15.01
C ASP A 271 -52.94 -7.25 13.53
N MET A 272 -53.50 -8.39 13.12
CA MET A 272 -54.06 -8.61 11.80
C MET A 272 -55.56 -8.29 11.82
N VAL A 273 -55.97 -7.37 10.95
CA VAL A 273 -57.37 -7.02 10.68
C VAL A 273 -57.86 -7.54 9.32
N ALA A 274 -56.99 -8.25 8.60
CA ALA A 274 -57.25 -8.85 7.29
C ALA A 274 -56.48 -10.17 7.14
N ASN A 275 -56.92 -11.03 6.23
CA ASN A 275 -56.36 -12.39 6.05
C ASN A 275 -54.89 -12.41 5.63
N VAL A 276 -54.38 -11.33 5.05
CA VAL A 276 -53.01 -11.23 4.60
C VAL A 276 -52.37 -10.01 5.23
N PHE A 277 -51.19 -10.21 5.81
CA PHE A 277 -50.33 -9.15 6.30
C PHE A 277 -48.94 -9.30 5.67
N THR A 278 -48.33 -8.19 5.32
CA THR A 278 -46.94 -8.13 4.88
C THR A 278 -46.28 -6.98 5.62
N THR A 279 -45.12 -7.22 6.22
CA THR A 279 -44.34 -6.15 6.88
C THR A 279 -44.01 -5.03 5.90
N GLY A 280 -43.93 -3.79 6.41
CA GLY A 280 -43.58 -2.63 5.60
C GLY A 280 -42.13 -2.68 5.10
N THR A 281 -41.82 -1.91 4.05
CA THR A 281 -40.49 -1.85 3.44
C THR A 281 -39.39 -1.32 4.39
N THR A 282 -39.78 -0.54 5.40
CA THR A 282 -38.87 -0.03 6.43
C THR A 282 -38.45 -1.09 7.46
N GLU A 283 -39.20 -2.18 7.57
CA GLU A 283 -38.89 -3.33 8.42
C GLU A 283 -38.25 -4.44 7.58
N SER A 284 -37.30 -4.06 6.73
CA SER A 284 -36.54 -4.99 5.90
C SER A 284 -35.71 -5.91 6.80
N TYR A 285 -36.05 -7.20 6.87
CA TYR A 285 -35.27 -8.18 7.59
C TYR A 285 -34.28 -8.82 6.63
N TYR A 286 -33.02 -8.84 7.04
CA TYR A 286 -32.04 -9.72 6.43
C TYR A 286 -32.35 -11.12 6.97
N VAL A 287 -32.95 -11.97 6.15
CA VAL A 287 -33.34 -13.33 6.56
C VAL A 287 -32.46 -14.33 5.82
N TYR A 288 -31.74 -15.10 6.63
CA TYR A 288 -30.61 -15.95 6.30
C TYR A 288 -30.93 -17.15 5.37
N ASP A 289 -29.90 -17.53 4.59
CA ASP A 289 -29.62 -18.69 3.70
C ASP A 289 -30.68 -19.36 2.81
N GLY A 290 -31.96 -18.99 2.91
CA GLY A 290 -33.01 -19.67 2.17
C GLY A 290 -33.38 -21.05 2.73
N SER A 291 -32.90 -21.41 3.92
CA SER A 291 -33.41 -22.58 4.66
C SER A 291 -34.73 -22.27 5.36
N ASP A 292 -35.55 -23.30 5.60
CA ASP A 292 -36.81 -23.18 6.35
C ASP A 292 -36.62 -22.99 7.87
N THR A 293 -35.36 -22.85 8.32
CA THR A 293 -35.02 -22.76 9.76
C THR A 293 -35.07 -21.35 10.32
N TRP A 294 -35.25 -20.34 9.47
CA TRP A 294 -35.29 -18.94 9.87
C TRP A 294 -36.44 -18.63 10.84
N LEU A 295 -37.59 -19.28 10.69
CA LEU A 295 -38.75 -19.06 11.56
C LEU A 295 -38.71 -20.04 12.73
N LYS A 296 -38.50 -19.54 13.96
CA LYS A 296 -38.44 -20.36 15.17
C LYS A 296 -39.83 -20.74 15.64
N THR A 297 -40.69 -19.75 15.84
CA THR A 297 -42.07 -19.95 16.29
C THR A 297 -43.02 -18.99 15.58
N ALA A 298 -44.25 -19.44 15.40
CA ALA A 298 -45.35 -18.61 14.90
C ALA A 298 -46.59 -18.93 15.72
N GLN A 299 -47.22 -17.90 16.27
CA GLN A 299 -48.39 -18.02 17.12
C GLN A 299 -49.40 -16.94 16.78
N TYR A 300 -50.66 -17.23 17.04
CA TYR A 300 -51.74 -16.25 16.95
C TYR A 300 -52.63 -16.33 18.19
N LYS A 301 -53.37 -15.25 18.44
CA LYS A 301 -54.32 -15.12 19.54
C LYS A 301 -55.62 -14.52 19.03
N ASP A 302 -56.70 -15.26 19.18
CA ASP A 302 -58.10 -14.92 18.84
C ASP A 302 -58.96 -14.89 20.12
N GLY A 303 -58.56 -14.08 21.09
CA GLY A 303 -59.15 -14.08 22.44
C GLY A 303 -58.07 -13.95 23.50
N SER A 304 -58.03 -14.84 24.49
CA SER A 304 -57.04 -14.78 25.59
C SER A 304 -55.87 -15.76 25.48
N VAL A 305 -55.96 -16.79 24.64
CA VAL A 305 -55.01 -17.90 24.59
C VAL A 305 -54.18 -17.86 23.31
N TRP A 306 -52.87 -18.05 23.45
CA TRP A 306 -51.96 -18.23 22.31
C TRP A 306 -52.10 -19.63 21.72
N LYS A 307 -52.23 -19.69 20.40
CA LYS A 307 -52.32 -20.92 19.60
C LYS A 307 -51.16 -20.96 18.61
N ASN A 308 -50.66 -22.15 18.30
CA ASN A 308 -49.64 -22.29 17.27
C ASN A 308 -50.23 -21.94 15.90
N LEU A 309 -49.50 -21.13 15.16
CA LEU A 309 -49.73 -20.87 13.75
C LEU A 309 -48.85 -21.81 12.94
N ASP A 310 -49.41 -22.45 11.92
CA ASP A 310 -48.63 -23.25 10.98
C ASP A 310 -47.58 -22.35 10.29
N LYS A 311 -46.31 -22.74 10.38
CA LYS A 311 -45.18 -22.02 9.79
C LYS A 311 -45.33 -21.85 8.28
N GLY A 312 -46.02 -22.77 7.59
CA GLY A 312 -46.32 -22.64 6.16
C GLY A 312 -47.21 -21.45 5.80
N LYS A 313 -47.85 -20.79 6.79
CA LYS A 313 -48.59 -19.54 6.61
C LYS A 313 -47.70 -18.30 6.65
N VAL A 314 -46.44 -18.45 7.05
CA VAL A 314 -45.47 -17.37 7.18
C VAL A 314 -44.40 -17.57 6.11
N THR A 315 -44.25 -16.60 5.23
CA THR A 315 -43.36 -16.67 4.07
C THR A 315 -42.52 -15.41 3.96
N LEU A 316 -41.38 -15.52 3.31
CA LEU A 316 -40.56 -14.39 2.93
C LEU A 316 -40.93 -13.95 1.53
N VAL A 317 -41.21 -12.66 1.36
CA VAL A 317 -41.57 -12.06 0.06
C VAL A 317 -40.72 -10.82 -0.22
N GLY A 318 -40.63 -10.43 -1.48
CA GLY A 318 -39.88 -9.26 -1.91
C GLY A 318 -38.89 -9.58 -3.04
N ALA A 319 -38.67 -8.59 -3.90
CA ALA A 319 -37.80 -8.70 -5.05
C ALA A 319 -36.31 -8.60 -4.69
N SER A 320 -35.97 -7.96 -3.56
CA SER A 320 -34.57 -7.88 -3.11
C SER A 320 -34.05 -9.29 -2.79
N PRO A 321 -32.86 -9.66 -3.27
CA PRO A 321 -32.25 -10.95 -2.95
C PRO A 321 -31.76 -11.03 -1.49
N VAL A 322 -31.60 -9.87 -0.84
CA VAL A 322 -31.02 -9.73 0.50
C VAL A 322 -32.10 -9.42 1.54
N TYR A 323 -32.92 -8.40 1.30
CA TYR A 323 -33.95 -7.97 2.23
C TYR A 323 -35.30 -8.60 1.90
N LYS A 324 -35.90 -9.28 2.88
CA LYS A 324 -37.20 -9.93 2.74
C LYS A 324 -38.21 -9.32 3.71
N ASN A 325 -39.43 -9.17 3.22
CA ASN A 325 -40.58 -8.87 4.06
C ASN A 325 -41.20 -10.18 4.54
N ILE A 326 -41.75 -10.16 5.75
CA ILE A 326 -42.48 -11.29 6.29
C ILE A 326 -43.94 -11.14 5.86
N LYS A 327 -44.45 -12.13 5.14
CA LYS A 327 -45.86 -12.26 4.76
C LYS A 327 -46.52 -13.34 5.60
N VAL A 328 -47.60 -12.99 6.29
CA VAL A 328 -48.50 -13.94 6.96
C VAL A 328 -49.79 -14.04 6.14
N ASP A 329 -50.11 -15.24 5.68
CA ASP A 329 -51.29 -15.53 4.83
C ASP A 329 -52.22 -16.53 5.51
N LEU A 330 -53.34 -16.03 6.04
CA LEU A 330 -54.36 -16.81 6.74
C LEU A 330 -55.59 -17.08 5.86
N SER A 331 -55.50 -16.87 4.55
CA SER A 331 -56.64 -17.03 3.62
C SER A 331 -57.22 -18.45 3.64
N SER A 332 -56.41 -19.45 3.99
CA SER A 332 -56.81 -20.85 4.22
C SER A 332 -56.49 -21.32 5.64
N GLY A 333 -56.53 -20.39 6.61
CA GLY A 333 -56.18 -20.60 8.01
C GLY A 333 -57.37 -21.03 8.88
N PRO A 334 -57.12 -21.40 10.15
CA PRO A 334 -58.17 -21.76 11.11
C PRO A 334 -59.00 -20.54 11.60
N VAL A 335 -58.58 -19.33 11.24
CA VAL A 335 -59.18 -18.06 11.67
C VAL A 335 -59.23 -17.05 10.52
N THR A 336 -60.21 -16.16 10.56
CA THR A 336 -60.41 -15.09 9.57
C THR A 336 -60.42 -13.74 10.30
N PRO A 337 -59.27 -13.05 10.40
CA PRO A 337 -59.20 -11.73 11.02
C PRO A 337 -60.06 -10.70 10.28
N THR A 338 -60.69 -9.82 11.04
CA THR A 338 -61.48 -8.68 10.53
C THR A 338 -61.21 -7.44 11.37
N ALA A 339 -61.60 -6.26 10.91
CA ALA A 339 -61.44 -5.02 11.68
C ALA A 339 -62.18 -5.04 13.04
N SER A 340 -63.30 -5.76 13.13
CA SER A 340 -64.08 -5.91 14.38
C SER A 340 -63.60 -7.07 15.25
N VAL A 341 -62.87 -8.03 14.68
CA VAL A 341 -62.29 -9.17 15.37
C VAL A 341 -60.84 -9.32 14.91
N PRO A 342 -59.93 -8.43 15.35
CA PRO A 342 -58.52 -8.57 15.06
C PRO A 342 -57.97 -9.81 15.77
N ILE A 343 -56.91 -10.37 15.20
CA ILE A 343 -56.08 -11.37 15.90
C ILE A 343 -54.69 -10.78 16.08
N THR A 344 -54.06 -11.08 17.21
CA THR A 344 -52.65 -10.74 17.41
C THR A 344 -51.81 -11.90 16.93
N VAL A 345 -50.83 -11.63 16.07
CA VAL A 345 -49.80 -12.59 15.65
C VAL A 345 -48.52 -12.28 16.41
N LYS A 346 -47.78 -13.33 16.78
CA LYS A 346 -46.42 -13.26 17.32
C LYS A 346 -45.54 -14.22 16.55
N LEU A 347 -44.42 -13.72 16.05
CA LEU A 347 -43.40 -14.48 15.35
C LEU A 347 -42.08 -14.33 16.12
N GLU A 348 -41.36 -15.44 16.26
CA GLU A 348 -39.97 -15.45 16.72
C GLU A 348 -39.15 -16.06 15.59
N PHE A 349 -38.10 -15.37 15.16
CA PHE A 349 -37.34 -15.72 13.96
C PHE A 349 -35.88 -15.32 14.09
N ILE A 350 -35.05 -15.82 13.18
CA ILE A 350 -33.65 -15.44 13.04
C ILE A 350 -33.59 -14.36 11.97
N LYS A 351 -33.08 -13.19 12.34
CA LYS A 351 -32.59 -12.17 11.41
C LYS A 351 -31.06 -12.24 11.38
N SER A 352 -30.43 -11.59 10.43
CA SER A 352 -28.99 -11.34 10.51
C SER A 352 -28.68 -9.85 10.48
N GLN A 353 -27.58 -9.48 11.11
CA GLN A 353 -26.97 -8.17 10.96
C GLN A 353 -25.82 -8.30 9.98
N GLU A 354 -25.90 -7.57 8.88
CA GLU A 354 -24.91 -7.57 7.82
C GLU A 354 -23.77 -6.60 8.13
N TRP A 355 -22.57 -6.99 7.71
CA TRP A 355 -21.35 -6.22 7.86
C TRP A 355 -20.62 -6.15 6.51
N SER A 356 -19.83 -5.10 6.31
CA SER A 356 -19.08 -4.89 5.06
C SER A 356 -17.73 -5.63 5.02
N GLY A 357 -17.32 -6.24 6.12
CA GLY A 357 -16.01 -6.85 6.28
C GLY A 357 -15.43 -6.68 7.68
N ASP A 358 -14.21 -7.16 7.84
CA ASP A 358 -13.38 -7.02 9.03
C ASP A 358 -11.91 -6.87 8.61
N GLY A 359 -11.29 -5.76 8.98
CA GLY A 359 -9.85 -5.54 8.90
C GLY A 359 -9.32 -5.15 10.28
N SER A 360 -8.89 -6.15 11.04
CA SER A 360 -8.26 -5.92 12.34
C SER A 360 -6.73 -5.96 12.23
N ASN A 361 -5.99 -5.88 13.35
CA ASN A 361 -4.51 -6.05 13.38
C ASN A 361 -4.02 -7.45 12.98
N THR A 362 -4.89 -8.28 12.40
CA THR A 362 -4.61 -9.58 11.81
C THR A 362 -4.18 -9.42 10.35
N PRO A 363 -3.41 -10.36 9.77
CA PRO A 363 -3.03 -10.27 8.36
C PRO A 363 -4.21 -10.34 7.37
N HIS A 364 -5.42 -10.68 7.82
CA HIS A 364 -6.60 -10.83 6.98
C HIS A 364 -7.47 -9.58 6.99
N ALA A 365 -7.65 -8.99 5.81
CA ALA A 365 -8.72 -8.07 5.48
C ALA A 365 -9.84 -8.87 4.79
N MET A 366 -10.92 -9.13 5.54
CA MET A 366 -12.08 -9.87 5.07
C MET A 366 -13.08 -8.88 4.49
N ILE A 367 -13.48 -9.02 3.23
CA ILE A 367 -14.28 -8.01 2.53
C ILE A 367 -15.58 -8.65 2.05
N ALA A 368 -16.70 -8.25 2.63
CA ALA A 368 -18.02 -8.76 2.26
C ALA A 368 -18.58 -7.99 1.06
N MET A 369 -18.58 -8.64 -0.11
CA MET A 369 -18.86 -7.98 -1.39
C MET A 369 -20.28 -8.22 -1.90
N GLY A 370 -20.88 -9.34 -1.53
CA GLY A 370 -22.15 -9.85 -2.02
C GLY A 370 -23.27 -8.83 -1.91
N TYR A 371 -23.34 -8.10 -0.79
CA TYR A 371 -24.29 -7.01 -0.59
C TYR A 371 -24.28 -6.00 -1.76
N TRP A 372 -23.09 -5.51 -2.11
CA TRP A 372 -22.94 -4.50 -3.16
C TRP A 372 -23.25 -5.10 -4.53
N TYR A 373 -22.87 -6.34 -4.78
CA TYR A 373 -23.20 -7.03 -6.02
C TYR A 373 -24.69 -7.34 -6.18
N ASP A 374 -25.42 -7.44 -5.08
CA ASP A 374 -26.86 -7.71 -5.05
C ASP A 374 -27.71 -6.43 -5.08
N THR A 375 -27.16 -5.28 -4.66
CA THR A 375 -27.89 -4.01 -4.53
C THR A 375 -27.43 -2.89 -5.45
N GLU A 376 -26.25 -3.01 -6.05
CA GLU A 376 -25.62 -1.98 -6.88
C GLU A 376 -25.27 -2.50 -8.27
N THR A 377 -24.83 -1.60 -9.15
CA THR A 377 -24.23 -2.03 -10.41
C THR A 377 -22.86 -2.68 -10.15
N VAL A 378 -22.45 -3.61 -11.01
CA VAL A 378 -21.13 -4.26 -10.92
C VAL A 378 -19.99 -3.24 -10.84
N SER A 379 -20.09 -2.12 -11.55
CA SER A 379 -19.07 -1.06 -11.53
C SER A 379 -18.96 -0.39 -10.16
N GLU A 380 -20.09 -0.09 -9.52
CA GLU A 380 -20.08 0.53 -8.18
C GLU A 380 -19.63 -0.47 -7.10
N ALA A 381 -20.07 -1.73 -7.20
CA ALA A 381 -19.62 -2.79 -6.29
C ALA A 381 -18.10 -2.99 -6.35
N LYS A 382 -17.51 -2.99 -7.55
CA LYS A 382 -16.05 -3.04 -7.74
C LYS A 382 -15.35 -1.83 -7.11
N LYS A 383 -15.86 -0.63 -7.38
CA LYS A 383 -15.34 0.61 -6.83
C LYS A 383 -15.32 0.56 -5.29
N ARG A 384 -16.40 0.09 -4.66
CA ARG A 384 -16.46 -0.07 -3.19
C ARG A 384 -15.52 -1.12 -2.65
N THR A 385 -15.39 -2.23 -3.37
CA THR A 385 -14.48 -3.30 -2.98
C THR A 385 -13.05 -2.79 -2.98
N LEU A 386 -12.61 -2.13 -4.06
CA LEU A 386 -11.30 -1.50 -4.16
C LEU A 386 -11.06 -0.49 -3.03
N GLY A 387 -12.03 0.37 -2.75
CA GLY A 387 -11.95 1.33 -1.65
C GLY A 387 -11.86 0.65 -0.27
N THR A 388 -12.49 -0.50 -0.09
CA THR A 388 -12.44 -1.27 1.16
C THR A 388 -11.10 -1.99 1.31
N MET A 389 -10.58 -2.62 0.25
CA MET A 389 -9.21 -3.16 0.25
C MET A 389 -8.19 -2.11 0.65
N ALA A 390 -8.26 -0.93 0.05
CA ALA A 390 -7.35 0.17 0.38
C ALA A 390 -7.53 0.69 1.81
N HIS A 391 -8.75 0.66 2.34
CA HIS A 391 -9.08 1.04 3.72
C HIS A 391 -8.47 0.06 4.73
N GLU A 392 -8.74 -1.24 4.56
CA GLU A 392 -8.25 -2.26 5.49
C GLU A 392 -6.72 -2.36 5.43
N LEU A 393 -6.13 -2.36 4.23
CA LEU A 393 -4.67 -2.29 4.07
C LEU A 393 -4.08 -1.01 4.71
N GLY A 394 -4.85 0.08 4.73
CA GLY A 394 -4.49 1.31 5.42
C GLY A 394 -4.36 1.09 6.93
N HIS A 395 -5.33 0.43 7.55
CA HIS A 395 -5.26 0.07 8.97
C HIS A 395 -4.05 -0.80 9.28
N LEU A 396 -3.73 -1.78 8.41
CA LEU A 396 -2.56 -2.64 8.58
C LEU A 396 -1.24 -1.85 8.66
N VAL A 397 -1.13 -0.74 7.94
CA VAL A 397 0.07 0.12 7.97
C VAL A 397 -0.02 1.26 9.01
N GLY A 398 -0.92 1.12 9.99
CA GLY A 398 -1.06 2.04 11.12
C GLY A 398 -1.83 3.33 10.80
N MET A 399 -2.68 3.31 9.77
CA MET A 399 -3.58 4.43 9.50
C MET A 399 -4.87 4.30 10.31
N VAL A 400 -5.46 5.38 10.81
CA VAL A 400 -4.98 6.78 10.83
C VAL A 400 -4.44 7.10 12.22
N PRO A 401 -3.15 7.44 12.42
CA PRO A 401 -2.59 7.57 13.76
C PRO A 401 -3.34 8.61 14.58
N THR A 402 -3.51 8.35 15.88
CA THR A 402 -4.19 9.24 16.85
C THR A 402 -3.60 10.65 16.94
N THR A 403 -2.38 10.84 16.45
CA THR A 403 -1.70 12.15 16.35
C THR A 403 -2.09 12.94 15.09
N SER A 404 -2.83 12.34 14.15
CA SER A 404 -3.31 12.99 12.94
C SER A 404 -4.40 14.01 13.26
N SER A 405 -4.38 15.16 12.57
CA SER A 405 -5.42 16.18 12.69
C SER A 405 -6.78 15.75 12.15
N THR A 406 -6.82 14.68 11.35
CA THR A 406 -8.05 14.10 10.80
C THR A 406 -8.45 12.80 11.47
N HIS A 407 -7.83 12.46 12.60
CA HIS A 407 -8.16 11.23 13.32
C HIS A 407 -9.58 11.29 13.91
N ILE A 408 -10.27 10.15 13.82
CA ILE A 408 -11.47 9.84 14.60
C ILE A 408 -11.43 8.36 14.97
N ASP A 409 -11.65 8.08 16.26
CA ASP A 409 -11.85 6.72 16.76
C ASP A 409 -13.34 6.43 16.83
N THR A 410 -13.77 5.36 16.15
CA THR A 410 -15.17 4.92 16.11
C THR A 410 -15.45 3.74 17.05
N GLY A 411 -14.46 3.34 17.86
CA GLY A 411 -14.47 2.13 18.68
C GLY A 411 -14.16 0.85 17.89
N THR A 412 -14.09 0.93 16.55
CA THR A 412 -13.77 -0.18 15.65
C THR A 412 -12.44 0.01 14.91
N GLY A 413 -11.74 1.12 15.18
CA GLY A 413 -10.48 1.44 14.51
C GLY A 413 -10.23 2.94 14.37
N ASP A 414 -9.05 3.24 13.86
CA ASP A 414 -8.50 4.57 13.69
C ASP A 414 -8.80 5.11 12.27
N HIS A 415 -9.70 6.08 12.16
CA HIS A 415 -10.23 6.53 10.86
C HIS A 415 -9.89 7.98 10.53
N CYS A 416 -10.16 8.37 9.28
CA CYS A 416 -10.09 9.75 8.81
C CYS A 416 -11.47 10.43 8.92
N THR A 417 -11.51 11.72 9.28
CA THR A 417 -12.75 12.54 9.30
C THR A 417 -13.18 13.03 7.92
N ASP A 418 -12.29 13.02 6.92
CA ASP A 418 -12.60 13.46 5.56
C ASP A 418 -13.45 12.39 4.85
N THR A 419 -14.71 12.72 4.57
CA THR A 419 -15.67 11.82 3.92
C THR A 419 -15.25 11.39 2.51
N GLY A 420 -14.38 12.16 1.84
CA GLY A 420 -13.82 11.83 0.53
C GLY A 420 -12.57 10.96 0.61
N CYS A 421 -12.02 10.73 1.80
CA CYS A 421 -10.85 9.88 2.01
C CYS A 421 -11.26 8.40 2.04
N VAL A 422 -10.42 7.54 1.47
CA VAL A 422 -10.59 6.08 1.57
C VAL A 422 -10.59 5.58 3.01
N MET A 423 -9.86 6.24 3.92
CA MET A 423 -9.84 5.92 5.36
C MET A 423 -11.05 6.45 6.15
N TYR A 424 -12.10 6.95 5.48
CA TYR A 424 -13.35 7.33 6.16
C TYR A 424 -14.10 6.08 6.65
N TYR A 425 -14.56 6.11 7.91
CA TYR A 425 -15.14 4.95 8.61
C TYR A 425 -16.43 4.40 7.99
N THR A 426 -17.20 5.22 7.27
CA THR A 426 -18.41 4.71 6.58
C THR A 426 -18.15 4.42 5.13
N ASN A 427 -18.52 3.22 4.70
CA ASN A 427 -18.54 2.83 3.30
C ASN A 427 -19.79 3.39 2.60
N THR A 428 -19.78 4.69 2.33
CA THR A 428 -20.87 5.40 1.62
C THR A 428 -20.57 5.51 0.13
N THR A 429 -21.60 5.72 -0.71
CA THR A 429 -21.42 6.09 -2.13
C THR A 429 -20.52 7.32 -2.32
N THR A 430 -20.44 8.16 -1.30
CA THR A 430 -19.63 9.38 -1.26
C THR A 430 -18.18 9.14 -0.82
N ARG A 431 -17.86 7.98 -0.24
CA ARG A 431 -16.47 7.64 0.12
C ARG A 431 -15.63 7.58 -1.15
N GLY A 432 -14.59 8.39 -1.22
CA GLY A 432 -13.64 8.35 -2.33
C GLY A 432 -12.76 7.11 -2.26
N ASN A 433 -12.21 6.72 -3.41
CA ASN A 433 -11.20 5.67 -3.49
C ASN A 433 -9.77 6.21 -3.37
N ASN A 434 -9.60 7.45 -2.92
CA ASN A 434 -8.28 8.08 -2.80
C ASN A 434 -7.98 8.42 -1.34
N PHE A 435 -6.72 8.34 -0.97
CA PHE A 435 -6.26 8.93 0.27
C PHE A 435 -6.36 10.46 0.17
N CYS A 436 -6.88 11.11 1.20
CA CYS A 436 -6.79 12.57 1.31
C CYS A 436 -5.32 13.00 1.50
N ALA A 437 -5.04 14.29 1.32
CA ALA A 437 -3.68 14.82 1.46
C ALA A 437 -3.05 14.51 2.83
N VAL A 438 -3.82 14.55 3.92
CA VAL A 438 -3.31 14.22 5.26
C VAL A 438 -2.90 12.75 5.34
N CYS A 439 -3.74 11.84 4.85
CA CYS A 439 -3.46 10.41 4.86
C CYS A 439 -2.24 10.05 4.00
N ILE A 440 -2.10 10.68 2.82
CA ILE A 440 -0.90 10.52 1.98
C ILE A 440 0.36 10.93 2.75
N GLU A 441 0.32 12.08 3.43
CA GLU A 441 1.48 12.59 4.18
C GLU A 441 1.80 11.74 5.42
N VAL A 442 0.82 11.10 6.04
CA VAL A 442 1.07 10.10 7.10
C VAL A 442 1.79 8.88 6.51
N LEU A 443 1.29 8.31 5.42
CA LEU A 443 1.89 7.12 4.79
C LEU A 443 3.33 7.38 4.29
N LYS A 444 3.61 8.57 3.77
CA LYS A 444 4.98 8.96 3.40
C LYS A 444 5.95 8.97 4.59
N LYS A 445 5.46 9.21 5.81
CA LYS A 445 6.27 9.20 7.04
C LYS A 445 6.36 7.83 7.69
N ALA A 446 5.42 6.93 7.41
CA ALA A 446 5.28 5.68 8.13
C ALA A 446 6.59 4.85 8.08
N ASP A 447 7.11 4.47 9.25
CA ASP A 447 8.20 3.51 9.33
C ASP A 447 7.62 2.11 9.24
N LEU A 448 7.48 1.59 8.02
CA LEU A 448 6.86 0.28 7.84
C LEU A 448 7.66 -0.85 8.51
N THR A 449 8.94 -0.64 8.81
CA THR A 449 9.77 -1.66 9.46
C THR A 449 9.29 -2.01 10.88
N THR A 450 8.54 -1.13 11.55
CA THR A 450 7.95 -1.42 12.86
C THR A 450 6.84 -2.45 12.80
N PHE A 451 6.27 -2.69 11.62
CA PHE A 451 5.23 -3.69 11.39
C PHE A 451 5.81 -5.02 10.90
N LYS A 452 7.15 -5.17 10.85
CA LYS A 452 7.80 -6.39 10.41
C LYS A 452 7.37 -7.56 11.30
N GLY A 453 6.71 -8.57 10.71
CA GLY A 453 6.22 -9.73 11.45
C GLY A 453 5.01 -9.45 12.36
N ALA A 454 4.46 -8.23 12.35
CA ALA A 454 3.16 -7.95 12.97
C ALA A 454 2.04 -8.72 12.26
N PHE A 455 2.28 -9.09 11.00
CA PHE A 455 1.36 -9.84 10.14
C PHE A 455 1.59 -11.35 10.18
N THR A 456 2.15 -11.87 11.29
CA THR A 456 2.47 -13.30 11.39
C THR A 456 1.21 -14.14 11.60
N HIS A 457 1.06 -15.13 10.74
CA HIS A 457 -0.08 -16.04 10.79
C HIS A 457 0.06 -17.10 11.90
N THR A 458 -1.04 -17.44 12.58
CA THR A 458 -1.03 -18.41 13.71
C THR A 458 -0.64 -19.82 13.33
N LYS A 459 -0.74 -20.20 12.05
CA LYS A 459 -0.30 -21.54 11.58
C LYS A 459 1.20 -21.60 11.24
N GLY A 460 1.95 -20.54 11.48
CA GLY A 460 3.38 -20.43 11.13
C GLY A 460 3.61 -20.36 9.62
N PRO A 461 4.88 -20.28 9.18
CA PRO A 461 5.23 -20.32 7.76
C PRO A 461 4.90 -21.71 7.21
N LYS A 462 3.78 -21.85 6.50
CA LYS A 462 3.51 -23.06 5.70
C LYS A 462 4.43 -23.01 4.48
N ALA A 463 5.56 -23.72 4.52
CA ALA A 463 6.55 -23.79 3.44
C ALA A 463 6.00 -24.35 2.11
#